data_AF-A0A1W1BH93-F1
#
_entry.id   AF-A0A1W1BH93-F1
#
_cell.length_a   1.000
_cell.length_b   1.000
_cell.length_c   1.000
_cell.angle_alpha   90.00
_cell.angle_beta   90.00
_cell.angle_gamma   90.00
#
_symmetry.space_group_name_H-M   'P 1'
#
loop_
_entity.id
_entity.type
_entity.pdbx_description
1 polymer ?
#
loop_
_entity_poly.entity_id
_entity_poly.type
_entity_poly.pdbx_seq_one_letter_code
_entity_poly.pdbx_strand_id
1 'polypeptide(L)'
;MFYVLMTKIRFFLIGFLLVCSFANASESYMSDFAVSAKIDSKTALPIDIRKRFPADIKRVWASVRIHNPQKHSKIKMIWYQGSQKLMQSNLEGEADIRLYAASLARKEKYLFPIGKFRVDFILDGVRQGSASFEIVATQKKQRIAVHTECIKPTRADNKLLIDDSLKKFPEAKAFLNELKLRRFHDRGKHFSLLAPSGWKAKKETAENTYLYLSREYNKSATTYILRKIPLDEKQRSRIDKETIVKAISTMLMENALKNSAEILQKARIYPMPDLTTGSFSLVYKNEKVPLYELHTLLYDGAYLYDVVLVTDERGLEISKFLLLLAAYSFWTQESCR
;
A
#
# COMPACT_ATOMS: atom_id res chain seq x y z
N MET A 1 -27.92 -7.25 98.21
CA MET A 1 -28.74 -6.66 97.13
C MET A 1 -27.99 -5.45 96.61
N PHE A 2 -27.43 -5.61 95.40
CA PHE A 2 -26.79 -4.68 94.45
C PHE A 2 -25.52 -3.86 94.81
N TYR A 3 -24.36 -4.44 94.39
CA TYR A 3 -23.11 -3.92 93.78
C TYR A 3 -22.48 -2.61 94.32
N VAL A 4 -21.27 -2.53 94.92
CA VAL A 4 -19.94 -3.19 94.80
C VAL A 4 -19.09 -2.78 93.59
N LEU A 5 -18.09 -1.94 93.90
CA LEU A 5 -16.66 -1.96 93.48
C LEU A 5 -16.12 -1.14 92.28
N MET A 6 -15.00 -0.49 92.60
CA MET A 6 -13.76 -0.29 91.82
C MET A 6 -13.49 1.03 91.08
N THR A 7 -12.98 1.96 91.88
CA THR A 7 -11.70 2.67 91.73
C THR A 7 -10.67 2.14 90.73
N LYS A 8 -10.02 3.10 90.05
CA LYS A 8 -8.70 3.10 89.37
C LYS A 8 -8.63 2.49 87.96
N ILE A 9 -8.25 3.33 86.99
CA ILE A 9 -7.07 3.17 86.11
C ILE A 9 -6.80 4.51 85.41
N ARG A 10 -5.65 5.13 85.77
CA ARG A 10 -4.92 6.08 84.92
C ARG A 10 -4.37 5.29 83.73
N PHE A 11 -4.30 5.91 82.55
CA PHE A 11 -3.23 5.85 81.54
C PHE A 11 -3.78 5.91 80.12
N PHE A 12 -3.24 6.87 79.35
CA PHE A 12 -2.97 6.79 77.92
C PHE A 12 -4.12 6.40 76.96
N LEU A 13 -4.66 7.42 76.29
CA LEU A 13 -4.95 7.26 74.86
C LEU A 13 -4.64 8.58 74.16
N ILE A 14 -3.34 8.74 73.85
CA ILE A 14 -2.89 9.53 72.72
C ILE A 14 -3.54 8.87 71.50
N GLY A 15 -4.66 9.45 71.06
CA GLY A 15 -5.30 9.14 69.79
C GLY A 15 -4.35 9.58 68.68
N PHE A 16 -3.45 8.67 68.32
CA PHE A 16 -2.59 8.74 67.16
C PHE A 16 -3.50 8.89 65.94
N LEU A 17 -3.69 10.13 65.47
CA LEU A 17 -4.20 10.42 64.13
C LEU A 17 -3.14 9.94 63.14
N LEU A 18 -3.13 8.62 62.91
CA LEU A 18 -2.57 8.00 61.73
C LEU A 18 -3.45 8.46 60.56
N VAL A 19 -3.20 9.70 60.11
CA VAL A 19 -3.51 10.08 58.73
C VAL A 19 -2.57 9.23 57.90
N CYS A 20 -3.01 8.00 57.58
CA CYS A 20 -2.48 7.29 56.44
C CYS A 20 -2.76 8.19 55.25
N SER A 21 -1.78 9.02 54.90
CA SER A 21 -1.59 9.49 53.54
C SER A 21 -1.40 8.24 52.70
N PHE A 22 -2.52 7.59 52.34
CA PHE A 22 -2.55 6.67 51.23
C PHE A 22 -2.12 7.53 50.04
N ALA A 23 -0.83 7.47 49.72
CA ALA A 23 -0.37 7.76 48.38
C ALA A 23 -1.28 6.91 47.49
N ASN A 24 -2.24 7.56 46.83
CA ASN A 24 -3.11 6.92 45.86
C ASN A 24 -2.20 6.43 44.75
N ALA A 25 -1.63 5.23 44.94
CA ALA A 25 -0.97 4.50 43.89
C ALA A 25 -2.04 4.30 42.83
N SER A 26 -1.96 5.10 41.78
CA SER A 26 -2.91 5.08 40.68
C SER A 26 -2.96 3.67 40.12
N GLU A 27 -4.14 3.04 40.21
CA GLU A 27 -4.36 1.67 39.77
C GLU A 27 -3.97 1.51 38.29
N SER A 28 -3.42 0.35 37.93
CA SER A 28 -3.07 0.04 36.55
C SER A 28 -4.35 -0.15 35.74
N TYR A 29 -4.46 0.52 34.60
CA TYR A 29 -5.63 0.40 33.74
C TYR A 29 -5.26 0.50 32.26
N MET A 30 -6.20 0.09 31.40
CA MET A 30 -6.01 0.12 29.95
C MET A 30 -6.92 1.14 29.26
N SER A 31 -6.42 1.76 28.21
CA SER A 31 -7.20 2.62 27.32
C SER A 31 -6.81 2.41 25.85
N ASP A 32 -7.48 3.14 24.95
CA ASP A 32 -7.16 3.18 23.52
C ASP A 32 -7.20 1.81 22.82
N PHE A 33 -8.20 1.00 23.18
CA PHE A 33 -8.46 -0.30 22.57
C PHE A 33 -8.71 -0.14 21.07
N ALA A 34 -7.74 -0.53 20.26
CA ALA A 34 -7.80 -0.31 18.81
C ALA A 34 -7.51 -1.60 18.04
N VAL A 35 -8.09 -1.68 16.86
CA VAL A 35 -7.83 -2.71 15.85
C VAL A 35 -7.40 -2.05 14.56
N SER A 36 -6.35 -2.57 13.94
CA SER A 36 -5.69 -1.92 12.82
C SER A 36 -5.11 -2.92 11.82
N ALA A 37 -4.85 -2.43 10.61
CA ALA A 37 -4.21 -3.23 9.57
C ALA A 37 -2.71 -3.38 9.78
N LYS A 38 -2.11 -2.39 10.45
CA LYS A 38 -0.68 -2.26 10.67
C LYS A 38 -0.41 -1.69 12.06
N ILE A 39 0.81 -1.89 12.54
CA ILE A 39 1.35 -1.20 13.71
C ILE A 39 2.67 -0.56 13.31
N ASP A 40 3.03 0.53 13.97
CA ASP A 40 4.38 1.07 13.93
C ASP A 40 5.32 0.11 14.67
N SER A 41 6.38 -0.36 13.99
CA SER A 41 7.27 -1.38 14.55
C SER A 41 8.16 -0.87 15.68
N LYS A 42 8.31 0.45 15.84
CA LYS A 42 9.13 1.07 16.89
C LYS A 42 8.31 1.41 18.13
N THR A 43 7.08 1.88 17.94
CA THR A 43 6.24 2.44 19.01
C THR A 43 5.06 1.54 19.39
N ALA A 44 4.78 0.49 18.61
CA ALA A 44 3.59 -0.36 18.73
C ALA A 44 2.25 0.39 18.61
N LEU A 45 2.27 1.65 18.13
CA LEU A 45 1.07 2.42 17.87
C LEU A 45 0.32 1.87 16.65
N PRO A 46 -1.01 1.82 16.67
CA PRO A 46 -1.79 1.35 15.54
C PRO A 46 -1.71 2.34 14.35
N ILE A 47 -1.50 1.79 13.16
CA ILE A 47 -1.56 2.51 11.88
C ILE A 47 -2.73 1.93 11.08
N ASP A 48 -3.53 2.77 10.42
CA ASP A 48 -4.69 2.32 9.63
C ASP A 48 -5.73 1.60 10.51
N ILE A 49 -6.23 2.34 11.51
CA ILE A 49 -7.32 1.90 12.40
C ILE A 49 -8.60 1.82 11.59
N ARG A 50 -9.25 0.65 11.61
CA ARG A 50 -10.50 0.44 10.89
C ARG A 50 -11.33 -0.67 11.51
N LYS A 51 -12.64 -0.61 11.29
CA LYS A 51 -13.60 -1.59 11.80
C LYS A 51 -13.94 -2.70 10.81
N ARG A 52 -13.50 -2.58 9.55
CA ARG A 52 -13.76 -3.56 8.49
C ARG A 52 -12.46 -3.93 7.79
N PHE A 53 -12.25 -5.22 7.60
CA PHE A 53 -11.08 -5.76 6.93
C PHE A 53 -11.50 -6.76 5.84
N PRO A 54 -10.79 -6.81 4.71
CA PRO A 54 -11.07 -7.79 3.69
C PRO A 54 -10.59 -9.19 4.14
N ALA A 55 -11.30 -10.25 3.72
CA ALA A 55 -10.99 -11.64 4.09
C ALA A 55 -9.58 -12.12 3.70
N ASP A 56 -8.96 -11.49 2.71
CA ASP A 56 -7.59 -11.78 2.26
C ASP A 56 -6.49 -11.02 3.02
N ILE A 57 -6.84 -10.22 4.03
CA ILE A 57 -5.86 -9.57 4.89
C ILE A 57 -4.95 -10.59 5.56
N LYS A 58 -3.63 -10.39 5.48
CA LYS A 58 -2.66 -11.33 6.08
C LYS A 58 -2.76 -11.38 7.62
N ARG A 59 -3.02 -10.23 8.24
CA ARG A 59 -2.97 -10.06 9.69
C ARG A 59 -3.85 -8.88 10.12
N VAL A 60 -4.54 -9.05 11.24
CA VAL A 60 -5.23 -7.97 11.96
C VAL A 60 -4.49 -7.75 13.28
N TRP A 61 -4.20 -6.49 13.59
CA TRP A 61 -3.54 -6.12 14.84
C TRP A 61 -4.56 -5.58 15.84
N ALA A 62 -4.30 -5.84 17.11
CA ALA A 62 -4.98 -5.21 18.23
C ALA A 62 -3.93 -4.55 19.11
N SER A 63 -4.19 -3.33 19.57
CA SER A 63 -3.28 -2.55 20.41
C SER A 63 -4.02 -1.92 21.57
N VAL A 64 -3.28 -1.68 22.66
CA VAL A 64 -3.79 -1.06 23.87
C VAL A 64 -2.71 -0.20 24.53
N ARG A 65 -3.13 0.89 25.16
CA ARG A 65 -2.28 1.69 26.05
C ARG A 65 -2.51 1.28 27.49
N ILE A 66 -1.42 1.11 28.24
CA ILE A 66 -1.42 0.72 29.64
C ILE A 66 -0.91 1.90 30.46
N HIS A 67 -1.68 2.28 31.47
CA HIS A 67 -1.37 3.37 32.37
C HIS A 67 -0.96 2.79 33.71
N ASN A 68 0.09 3.36 34.30
CA ASN A 68 0.65 2.94 35.58
C ASN A 68 0.91 1.42 35.66
N PRO A 69 1.59 0.83 34.65
CA PRO A 69 1.87 -0.61 34.66
C PRO A 69 2.60 -1.00 35.94
N GLN A 70 2.08 -2.01 36.64
CA GLN A 70 2.75 -2.55 37.81
C GLN A 70 3.70 -3.65 37.39
N LYS A 71 4.78 -3.83 38.16
CA LYS A 71 5.69 -4.96 37.97
C LYS A 71 4.88 -6.25 38.09
N HIS A 72 5.02 -7.14 37.11
CA HIS A 72 4.28 -8.42 37.01
C HIS A 72 2.81 -8.32 36.58
N SER A 73 2.35 -7.18 36.07
CA SER A 73 1.01 -7.10 35.46
C SER A 73 0.87 -8.08 34.30
N LYS A 74 -0.21 -8.87 34.29
CA LYS A 74 -0.51 -9.88 33.28
C LYS A 74 -1.51 -9.36 32.28
N ILE A 75 -1.05 -9.16 31.06
CA ILE A 75 -1.86 -8.65 29.95
C ILE A 75 -2.28 -9.81 29.07
N LYS A 76 -3.57 -9.92 28.78
CA LYS A 76 -4.11 -10.93 27.85
C LYS A 76 -5.00 -10.27 26.81
N MET A 77 -4.82 -10.67 25.55
CA MET A 77 -5.75 -10.38 24.46
C MET A 77 -6.41 -11.68 24.02
N ILE A 78 -7.73 -11.75 24.09
CA ILE A 78 -8.49 -12.93 23.68
C ILE A 78 -9.32 -12.60 22.45
N TRP A 79 -9.13 -13.38 21.38
CA TRP A 79 -9.77 -13.19 20.09
C TRP A 79 -10.97 -14.12 19.94
N TYR A 80 -12.08 -13.56 19.45
CA TYR A 80 -13.34 -14.26 19.24
C TYR A 80 -13.88 -14.05 17.83
N GLN A 81 -14.58 -15.06 17.31
CA GLN A 81 -15.50 -14.96 16.18
C GLN A 81 -16.90 -15.34 16.68
N GLY A 82 -17.82 -14.39 16.70
CA GLY A 82 -19.09 -14.58 17.40
C GLY A 82 -18.85 -14.93 18.89
N SER A 83 -19.35 -16.08 19.34
CA SER A 83 -19.13 -16.62 20.69
C SER A 83 -17.91 -17.55 20.80
N GLN A 84 -17.29 -17.93 19.68
CA GLN A 84 -16.19 -18.90 19.65
C GLN A 84 -14.85 -18.20 19.93
N LYS A 85 -14.11 -18.68 20.93
CA LYS A 85 -12.71 -18.27 21.18
C LYS A 85 -11.80 -18.87 20.09
N LEU A 86 -11.03 -18.01 19.43
CA LEU A 86 -10.09 -18.41 18.37
C LEU A 86 -8.67 -18.61 18.89
N MET A 87 -8.19 -17.64 19.68
CA MET A 87 -6.80 -17.56 20.11
C MET A 87 -6.68 -16.67 21.35
N GLN A 88 -5.60 -16.86 22.09
CA GLN A 88 -5.19 -16.00 23.20
C GLN A 88 -3.73 -15.63 23.04
N SER A 89 -3.43 -14.35 23.22
CA SER A 89 -2.08 -13.80 23.32
C SER A 89 -1.85 -13.36 24.76
N ASN A 90 -0.71 -13.74 25.34
CA ASN A 90 -0.33 -13.38 26.70
C ASN A 90 0.96 -12.57 26.66
N LEU A 91 1.04 -11.57 27.53
CA LEU A 91 2.27 -10.89 27.87
C LEU A 91 2.30 -10.74 29.39
N GLU A 92 3.38 -11.20 30.00
CA GLU A 92 3.68 -10.89 31.40
C GLU A 92 4.55 -9.63 31.39
N GLY A 93 4.03 -8.56 31.96
CA GLY A 93 4.60 -7.23 31.85
C GLY A 93 5.81 -7.03 32.77
N GLU A 94 6.86 -6.47 32.20
CA GLU A 94 7.86 -5.70 32.96
C GLU A 94 7.26 -4.34 33.32
N ALA A 95 7.80 -3.68 34.35
CA ALA A 95 7.20 -2.49 34.98
C ALA A 95 7.04 -1.26 34.06
N ASP A 96 7.52 -1.30 32.81
CA ASP A 96 7.56 -0.14 31.90
C ASP A 96 6.78 -0.31 30.58
N ILE A 97 6.04 -1.41 30.39
CA ILE A 97 5.29 -1.61 29.14
C ILE A 97 4.04 -0.73 29.12
N ARG A 98 4.13 0.40 28.41
CA ARG A 98 3.01 1.36 28.24
C ARG A 98 2.16 1.11 27.01
N LEU A 99 2.66 0.34 26.05
CA LEU A 99 1.96 -0.01 24.82
C LEU A 99 2.17 -1.49 24.52
N TYR A 100 1.07 -2.18 24.23
CA TYR A 100 1.11 -3.59 23.85
C TYR A 100 0.26 -3.83 22.61
N ALA A 101 0.80 -4.61 21.67
CA ALA A 101 0.09 -5.03 20.48
C ALA A 101 0.26 -6.53 20.24
N ALA A 102 -0.82 -7.19 19.84
CA ALA A 102 -0.83 -8.57 19.41
C ALA A 102 -1.59 -8.70 18.09
N SER A 103 -1.40 -9.81 17.39
CA SER A 103 -2.02 -10.00 16.08
C SER A 103 -2.72 -11.32 15.90
N LEU A 104 -3.85 -11.27 15.22
CA LEU A 104 -4.50 -12.41 14.62
C LEU A 104 -4.00 -12.55 13.17
N ALA A 105 -3.27 -13.64 12.89
CA ALA A 105 -2.74 -13.94 11.56
C ALA A 105 -3.55 -15.04 10.88
N ARG A 106 -3.74 -14.95 9.56
CA ARG A 106 -4.33 -16.05 8.79
C ARG A 106 -3.31 -17.15 8.54
N LYS A 107 -3.77 -18.39 8.44
CA LYS A 107 -2.96 -19.49 7.89
C LYS A 107 -2.78 -19.25 6.38
N GLU A 108 -1.57 -19.48 5.84
CA GLU A 108 -1.20 -19.05 4.48
C GLU A 108 -2.20 -19.48 3.38
N LYS A 109 -2.72 -20.71 3.47
CA LYS A 109 -3.65 -21.29 2.48
C LYS A 109 -5.11 -20.88 2.66
N TYR A 110 -5.47 -20.17 3.73
CA TYR A 110 -6.85 -19.90 4.10
C TYR A 110 -7.13 -18.39 4.18
N LEU A 111 -8.33 -17.99 3.78
CA LEU A 111 -8.85 -16.64 4.06
C LEU A 111 -9.33 -16.56 5.51
N PHE A 112 -9.42 -15.35 6.05
CA PHE A 112 -10.18 -15.16 7.28
C PHE A 112 -11.66 -15.52 7.03
N PRO A 113 -12.31 -16.22 7.96
CA PRO A 113 -13.74 -16.45 7.84
C PRO A 113 -14.48 -15.12 7.94
N ILE A 114 -15.48 -14.93 7.09
CA ILE A 114 -16.30 -13.71 7.05
C ILE A 114 -17.16 -13.66 8.31
N GLY A 115 -17.30 -12.46 8.89
CA GLY A 115 -18.21 -12.23 10.00
C GLY A 115 -17.65 -11.24 11.02
N LYS A 116 -18.31 -11.21 12.18
CA LYS A 116 -17.99 -10.33 13.29
C LYS A 116 -16.96 -10.97 14.22
N PHE A 117 -15.95 -10.18 14.56
CA PHE A 117 -14.88 -10.54 15.46
C PHE A 117 -14.82 -9.55 16.62
N ARG A 118 -14.27 -10.03 17.73
CA ARG A 118 -14.01 -9.22 18.91
C ARG A 118 -12.67 -9.59 19.50
N VAL A 119 -11.94 -8.62 20.02
CA VAL A 119 -10.81 -8.83 20.91
C VAL A 119 -11.14 -8.24 22.28
N ASP A 120 -10.98 -9.05 23.33
CA ASP A 120 -11.11 -8.62 24.72
C ASP A 120 -9.72 -8.40 25.32
N PHE A 121 -9.57 -7.29 26.04
CA PHE A 121 -8.33 -6.89 26.70
C PHE A 121 -8.49 -7.10 28.20
N ILE A 122 -7.61 -7.91 28.78
CA ILE A 122 -7.65 -8.33 30.18
C ILE A 122 -6.34 -7.91 30.82
N LEU A 123 -6.44 -7.26 31.97
CA LEU A 123 -5.33 -6.89 32.84
C LEU A 123 -5.54 -7.58 34.19
N ASP A 124 -4.57 -8.38 34.62
CA ASP A 124 -4.58 -9.03 35.93
C ASP A 124 -5.85 -9.85 36.21
N GLY A 125 -6.39 -10.46 35.15
CA GLY A 125 -7.61 -11.29 35.21
C GLY A 125 -8.91 -10.51 35.03
N VAL A 126 -8.88 -9.17 35.05
CA VAL A 126 -10.05 -8.31 34.88
C VAL A 126 -10.15 -7.80 33.45
N ARG A 127 -11.32 -7.93 32.83
CA ARG A 127 -11.58 -7.38 31.49
C ARG A 127 -11.70 -5.86 31.56
N GLN A 128 -10.78 -5.16 30.92
CA GLN A 128 -10.71 -3.69 30.90
C GLN A 128 -11.48 -3.09 29.71
N GLY A 129 -11.58 -3.82 28.60
CA GLY A 129 -12.26 -3.32 27.40
C GLY A 129 -12.33 -4.33 26.28
N SER A 130 -12.90 -3.90 25.15
CA SER A 130 -12.96 -4.71 23.93
C SER A 130 -13.01 -3.85 22.68
N ALA A 131 -12.51 -4.40 21.58
CA ALA A 131 -12.64 -3.81 20.25
C ALA A 131 -13.32 -4.83 19.32
N SER A 132 -14.33 -4.37 18.58
CA SER A 132 -15.05 -5.19 17.60
C SER A 132 -14.68 -4.77 16.19
N PHE A 133 -14.57 -5.77 15.31
CA PHE A 133 -14.34 -5.57 13.88
C PHE A 133 -15.09 -6.62 13.07
N GLU A 134 -15.13 -6.40 11.76
CA GLU A 134 -15.77 -7.28 10.82
C GLU A 134 -14.77 -7.67 9.74
N ILE A 135 -14.62 -8.97 9.51
CA ILE A 135 -14.04 -9.46 8.28
C ILE A 135 -15.18 -9.50 7.27
N VAL A 136 -15.13 -8.60 6.31
CA VAL A 136 -16.08 -8.62 5.19
C VAL A 136 -15.53 -9.53 4.10
N ALA A 137 -16.42 -10.03 3.24
CA ALA A 137 -15.99 -10.57 1.96
C ALA A 137 -15.00 -9.55 1.37
N THR A 138 -13.82 -10.00 0.94
CA THR A 138 -12.94 -9.14 0.16
C THR A 138 -13.83 -8.60 -0.94
N GLN A 139 -14.19 -7.30 -0.86
CA GLN A 139 -14.85 -6.65 -1.97
C GLN A 139 -13.92 -6.96 -3.11
N LYS A 140 -14.39 -7.82 -4.02
CA LYS A 140 -13.66 -8.10 -5.25
C LYS A 140 -13.47 -6.71 -5.81
N LYS A 141 -12.27 -6.17 -5.64
CA LYS A 141 -11.80 -4.99 -6.33
C LYS A 141 -11.61 -5.46 -7.76
N GLN A 142 -12.71 -5.82 -8.42
CA GLN A 142 -12.77 -6.82 -9.49
C GLN A 142 -11.50 -7.67 -9.49
N ARG A 143 -11.31 -8.49 -8.44
CA ARG A 143 -10.69 -9.78 -8.72
C ARG A 143 -11.77 -10.46 -9.54
N ILE A 144 -11.74 -10.18 -10.84
CA ILE A 144 -12.07 -11.10 -11.91
C ILE A 144 -11.82 -12.47 -11.30
N ALA A 145 -12.80 -13.37 -11.42
CA ALA A 145 -12.57 -14.75 -11.03
C ALA A 145 -11.15 -15.15 -11.49
N VAL A 146 -10.54 -16.13 -10.84
CA VAL A 146 -9.54 -16.92 -11.56
C VAL A 146 -10.29 -17.51 -12.76
N HIS A 147 -10.44 -16.71 -13.81
CA HIS A 147 -10.58 -17.16 -15.15
C HIS A 147 -9.22 -17.77 -15.36
N THR A 148 -9.23 -19.09 -15.35
CA THR A 148 -8.23 -19.94 -15.99
C THR A 148 -8.01 -19.54 -17.46
N GLU A 149 -8.76 -18.56 -17.99
CA GLU A 149 -8.55 -17.89 -19.25
C GLU A 149 -8.07 -16.45 -19.04
N CYS A 150 -6.91 -16.12 -19.59
CA CYS A 150 -6.38 -14.76 -19.67
C CYS A 150 -7.33 -13.87 -20.49
N ILE A 151 -8.29 -13.22 -19.84
CA ILE A 151 -9.25 -12.34 -20.53
C ILE A 151 -8.59 -11.01 -20.80
N LYS A 152 -8.33 -10.76 -22.09
CA LYS A 152 -7.87 -9.47 -22.59
C LYS A 152 -8.90 -8.38 -22.25
N PRO A 153 -8.48 -7.19 -21.80
CA PRO A 153 -9.42 -6.14 -21.41
C PRO A 153 -10.39 -5.76 -22.52
N THR A 154 -11.67 -5.66 -22.17
CA THR A 154 -12.77 -5.33 -23.07
C THR A 154 -12.86 -3.81 -23.30
N ARG A 155 -13.77 -3.38 -24.19
CA ARG A 155 -14.09 -1.95 -24.36
C ARG A 155 -14.68 -1.33 -23.09
N ALA A 156 -15.47 -2.09 -22.34
CA ALA A 156 -16.07 -1.63 -21.08
C ALA A 156 -14.98 -1.39 -20.01
N ASP A 157 -14.02 -2.32 -19.90
CA ASP A 157 -12.88 -2.18 -18.97
C ASP A 157 -12.04 -0.95 -19.29
N ASN A 158 -11.79 -0.70 -20.59
CA ASN A 158 -11.06 0.49 -21.02
C ASN A 158 -11.80 1.79 -20.64
N LYS A 159 -13.13 1.81 -20.77
CA LYS A 159 -13.93 2.99 -20.41
C LYS A 159 -13.82 3.28 -18.91
N LEU A 160 -13.99 2.26 -18.06
CA LEU A 160 -13.84 2.39 -16.61
C LEU A 160 -12.44 2.89 -16.24
N LEU A 161 -11.40 2.32 -16.85
CA LEU A 161 -10.02 2.74 -16.60
C LEU A 161 -9.77 4.20 -17.00
N ILE A 162 -10.29 4.63 -18.16
CA ILE A 162 -10.19 6.02 -18.61
C ILE A 162 -10.90 6.94 -17.62
N ASP A 163 -12.14 6.62 -17.25
CA ASP A 163 -12.95 7.40 -16.31
C ASP A 163 -12.26 7.53 -14.94
N ASP A 164 -11.67 6.45 -14.42
CA ASP A 164 -10.92 6.47 -13.17
C ASP A 164 -9.60 7.23 -13.27
N SER A 165 -8.93 7.18 -14.43
CA SER A 165 -7.71 7.95 -14.66
C SER A 165 -7.99 9.45 -14.74
N LEU A 166 -9.12 9.84 -15.34
CA LEU A 166 -9.55 11.24 -15.44
C LEU A 166 -9.91 11.86 -14.09
N LYS A 167 -10.32 11.06 -13.10
CA LYS A 167 -10.49 11.56 -11.73
C LYS A 167 -9.17 12.03 -11.11
N LYS A 168 -8.04 11.42 -11.53
CA LYS A 168 -6.69 11.78 -11.07
C LYS A 168 -6.05 12.90 -11.90
N PHE A 169 -6.46 13.02 -13.16
CA PHE A 169 -5.95 13.99 -14.14
C PHE A 169 -7.13 14.72 -14.83
N PRO A 170 -7.89 15.56 -14.10
CA PRO A 170 -9.08 16.22 -14.63
C PRO A 170 -8.76 17.11 -15.85
N GLU A 171 -7.59 17.71 -15.90
CA GLU A 171 -7.10 18.52 -17.03
C GLU A 171 -6.96 17.71 -18.32
N ALA A 172 -6.71 16.40 -18.24
CA ALA A 172 -6.65 15.54 -19.42
C ALA A 172 -8.01 15.42 -20.14
N LYS A 173 -9.13 15.75 -19.47
CA LYS A 173 -10.48 15.69 -20.04
C LYS A 173 -10.63 16.58 -21.28
N ALA A 174 -9.98 17.75 -21.28
CA ALA A 174 -10.01 18.68 -22.42
C ALA A 174 -9.40 18.07 -23.69
N PHE A 175 -8.48 17.13 -23.55
CA PHE A 175 -7.73 16.54 -24.66
C PHE A 175 -8.31 15.22 -25.16
N LEU A 176 -9.26 14.59 -24.44
CA LEU A 176 -9.74 13.23 -24.77
C LEU A 176 -10.23 13.08 -26.21
N ASN A 177 -10.97 14.08 -26.70
CA ASN A 177 -11.50 14.09 -28.06
C ASN A 177 -10.37 14.08 -29.11
N GLU A 178 -9.25 14.73 -28.81
CA GLU A 178 -8.08 14.80 -29.69
C GLU A 178 -7.24 13.52 -29.61
N LEU A 179 -7.05 12.95 -28.41
CA LEU A 179 -6.26 11.75 -28.21
C LEU A 179 -6.84 10.56 -28.97
N LYS A 180 -8.17 10.49 -29.09
CA LYS A 180 -8.90 9.35 -29.69
C LYS A 180 -8.33 8.02 -29.17
N LEU A 181 -8.36 7.83 -27.85
CA LEU A 181 -7.73 6.67 -27.21
C LEU A 181 -8.26 5.36 -27.81
N ARG A 182 -7.35 4.48 -28.24
CA ARG A 182 -7.68 3.13 -28.71
C ARG A 182 -6.69 2.13 -28.15
N ARG A 183 -7.15 0.88 -28.03
CA ARG A 183 -6.28 -0.21 -27.62
C ARG A 183 -5.42 -0.63 -28.81
N PHE A 184 -4.12 -0.43 -28.67
CA PHE A 184 -3.09 -0.91 -29.57
C PHE A 184 -2.83 -2.40 -29.30
N HIS A 185 -2.52 -3.13 -30.36
CA HIS A 185 -2.14 -4.53 -30.32
C HIS A 185 -0.86 -4.70 -31.11
N ASP A 186 0.11 -5.41 -30.54
CA ASP A 186 1.24 -5.89 -31.32
C ASP A 186 0.77 -6.83 -32.44
N ARG A 187 1.55 -6.92 -33.53
CA ARG A 187 1.27 -7.80 -34.67
C ARG A 187 1.20 -9.27 -34.26
N GLY A 188 2.05 -9.69 -33.31
CA GLY A 188 2.00 -11.02 -32.69
C GLY A 188 0.97 -11.16 -31.57
N LYS A 189 0.24 -10.07 -31.24
CA LYS A 189 -0.72 -9.96 -30.14
C LYS A 189 -0.15 -10.31 -28.75
N HIS A 190 1.18 -10.29 -28.59
CA HIS A 190 1.85 -10.62 -27.33
C HIS A 190 1.54 -9.61 -26.22
N PHE A 191 1.25 -8.36 -26.59
CA PHE A 191 0.81 -7.34 -25.66
C PHE A 191 -0.30 -6.44 -26.24
N SER A 192 -0.97 -5.71 -25.34
CA SER A 192 -1.87 -4.63 -25.70
C SER A 192 -1.88 -3.53 -24.65
N LEU A 193 -2.14 -2.29 -25.07
CA LEU A 193 -2.29 -1.13 -24.18
C LEU A 193 -3.16 -0.06 -24.84
N LEU A 194 -3.66 0.90 -24.08
CA LEU A 194 -4.33 2.09 -24.59
C LEU A 194 -3.30 3.14 -25.00
N ALA A 195 -3.43 3.63 -26.23
CA ALA A 195 -2.56 4.66 -26.82
C ALA A 195 -3.39 5.71 -27.57
N PRO A 196 -2.84 6.91 -27.81
CA PRO A 196 -3.54 7.98 -28.53
C PRO A 196 -3.59 7.70 -30.04
N SER A 197 -4.69 7.16 -30.56
CA SER A 197 -4.80 6.85 -32.00
C SER A 197 -5.02 8.06 -32.90
N GLY A 198 -5.28 9.23 -32.31
CA GLY A 198 -5.33 10.50 -33.04
C GLY A 198 -3.94 11.01 -33.47
N TRP A 199 -2.86 10.42 -32.96
CA TRP A 199 -1.49 10.86 -33.23
C TRP A 199 -0.93 10.23 -34.51
N LYS A 200 -0.03 10.95 -35.18
CA LYS A 200 0.60 10.50 -36.42
C LYS A 200 1.66 9.46 -36.09
N ALA A 201 1.54 8.27 -36.69
CA ALA A 201 2.59 7.27 -36.64
C ALA A 201 3.85 7.77 -37.34
N LYS A 202 5.02 7.54 -36.74
CA LYS A 202 6.33 7.80 -37.32
C LYS A 202 6.93 6.47 -37.79
N LYS A 203 7.82 6.51 -38.78
CA LYS A 203 8.56 5.31 -39.19
C LYS A 203 9.43 4.85 -38.02
N GLU A 204 9.37 3.56 -37.72
CA GLU A 204 10.23 2.93 -36.73
C GLU A 204 11.69 3.03 -37.20
N THR A 205 12.55 3.64 -36.38
CA THR A 205 13.98 3.81 -36.71
C THR A 205 14.88 2.89 -35.90
N ALA A 206 14.38 2.29 -34.82
CA ALA A 206 15.16 1.43 -33.95
C ALA A 206 14.55 0.02 -33.87
N GLU A 207 15.40 -0.99 -34.02
CA GLU A 207 15.08 -2.37 -33.70
C GLU A 207 14.53 -2.42 -32.28
N ASN A 208 13.39 -3.08 -32.07
CA ASN A 208 12.62 -3.15 -30.82
C ASN A 208 11.65 -2.01 -30.51
N THR A 209 11.43 -1.06 -31.42
CA THR A 209 10.31 -0.10 -31.27
C THR A 209 9.02 -0.72 -31.81
N TYR A 210 7.99 -0.82 -30.99
CA TYR A 210 6.68 -1.38 -31.38
C TYR A 210 5.65 -0.33 -31.75
N LEU A 211 5.78 0.87 -31.19
CA LEU A 211 4.86 1.97 -31.43
C LEU A 211 5.62 3.27 -31.33
N TYR A 212 5.58 4.08 -32.39
CA TYR A 212 6.11 5.44 -32.40
C TYR A 212 5.04 6.38 -32.94
N LEU A 213 4.43 7.13 -32.02
CA LEU A 213 3.41 8.13 -32.33
C LEU A 213 3.94 9.53 -32.02
N SER A 214 3.42 10.51 -32.73
CA SER A 214 3.75 11.91 -32.53
C SER A 214 2.54 12.80 -32.78
N ARG A 215 2.50 13.91 -32.06
CA ARG A 215 1.61 15.04 -32.39
C ARG A 215 2.43 16.31 -32.38
N GLU A 216 1.97 17.28 -33.16
CA GLU A 216 2.46 18.64 -33.13
C GLU A 216 1.32 19.55 -32.71
N TYR A 217 1.55 20.38 -31.70
CA TYR A 217 0.59 21.36 -31.20
C TYR A 217 1.31 22.64 -30.83
N ASN A 218 0.94 23.77 -31.44
CA ASN A 218 1.54 25.08 -31.19
C ASN A 218 3.09 25.06 -31.21
N LYS A 219 3.66 24.44 -32.25
CA LYS A 219 5.11 24.23 -32.44
C LYS A 219 5.80 23.37 -31.37
N SER A 220 5.05 22.77 -30.45
CA SER A 220 5.53 21.68 -29.57
C SER A 220 5.31 20.35 -30.25
N ALA A 221 6.29 19.46 -30.20
CA ALA A 221 6.10 18.07 -30.55
C ALA A 221 6.01 17.24 -29.27
N THR A 222 4.96 16.41 -29.16
CA THR A 222 4.91 15.33 -28.15
C THR A 222 5.07 14.01 -28.87
N THR A 223 5.98 13.16 -28.39
CA THR A 223 6.14 11.79 -28.90
C THR A 223 5.71 10.77 -27.85
N TYR A 224 5.21 9.64 -28.33
CA TYR A 224 4.88 8.45 -27.53
C TYR A 224 5.60 7.28 -28.17
N ILE A 225 6.47 6.63 -27.40
CA ILE A 225 7.32 5.54 -27.87
C ILE A 225 7.06 4.34 -26.96
N LEU A 226 6.77 3.19 -27.54
CA LEU A 226 6.82 1.91 -26.85
C LEU A 226 7.94 1.07 -27.45
N ARG A 227 8.88 0.65 -26.62
CA ARG A 227 9.98 -0.23 -27.02
C ARG A 227 10.13 -1.44 -26.10
N LYS A 228 10.65 -2.53 -26.66
CA LYS A 228 11.10 -3.69 -25.89
C LYS A 228 12.54 -3.49 -25.45
N ILE A 229 12.83 -3.80 -24.20
CA ILE A 229 14.21 -3.91 -23.71
C ILE A 229 14.56 -5.40 -23.68
N PRO A 230 15.55 -5.85 -24.48
CA PRO A 230 16.00 -7.23 -24.42
C PRO A 230 16.62 -7.51 -23.05
N LEU A 231 16.24 -8.65 -22.46
CA LEU A 231 16.82 -9.15 -21.21
C LEU A 231 17.46 -10.52 -21.47
N ASP A 232 18.64 -10.72 -20.91
CA ASP A 232 19.31 -12.02 -20.94
C ASP A 232 18.51 -13.04 -20.10
N GLU A 233 18.36 -14.26 -20.60
CA GLU A 233 17.61 -15.33 -19.91
C GLU A 233 18.18 -15.69 -18.53
N LYS A 234 19.51 -15.62 -18.36
CA LYS A 234 20.18 -15.83 -17.08
C LYS A 234 19.88 -14.71 -16.09
N GLN A 235 19.68 -13.47 -16.57
CA GLN A 235 19.28 -12.35 -15.73
C GLN A 235 17.84 -12.54 -15.23
N ARG A 236 16.92 -12.94 -16.12
CA ARG A 236 15.50 -13.17 -15.79
C ARG A 236 15.27 -14.25 -14.73
N SER A 237 16.10 -15.30 -14.73
CA SER A 237 15.92 -16.46 -13.84
C SER A 237 16.54 -16.28 -12.45
N ARG A 238 17.51 -15.35 -12.30
CA ARG A 238 18.30 -15.22 -11.06
C ARG A 238 18.00 -13.96 -10.26
N ILE A 239 17.40 -12.95 -10.89
CA ILE A 239 17.18 -11.63 -10.30
C ILE A 239 15.68 -11.42 -10.17
N ASP A 240 15.22 -10.96 -9.01
CA ASP A 240 13.82 -10.65 -8.80
C ASP A 240 13.37 -9.47 -9.71
N LYS A 241 12.06 -9.42 -9.98
CA LYS A 241 11.49 -8.44 -10.92
C LYS A 241 11.77 -6.99 -10.52
N GLU A 242 11.75 -6.67 -9.23
CA GLU A 242 11.98 -5.30 -8.74
C GLU A 242 13.43 -4.88 -8.94
N THR A 243 14.37 -5.77 -8.66
CA THR A 243 15.80 -5.53 -8.88
C THR A 243 16.11 -5.31 -10.36
N ILE A 244 15.50 -6.09 -11.28
CA ILE A 244 15.65 -5.88 -12.73
C ILE A 244 15.17 -4.47 -13.13
N VAL A 245 13.93 -4.10 -12.77
CA VAL A 245 13.37 -2.80 -13.14
C VAL A 245 14.18 -1.65 -12.55
N LYS A 246 14.65 -1.80 -11.30
CA LYS A 246 15.51 -0.81 -10.65
C LYS A 246 16.86 -0.66 -11.38
N ALA A 247 17.53 -1.77 -11.70
CA ALA A 247 18.81 -1.76 -12.39
C ALA A 247 18.70 -1.08 -13.78
N ILE A 248 17.67 -1.44 -14.55
CA ILE A 248 17.44 -0.83 -15.87
C ILE A 248 17.08 0.66 -15.75
N SER A 249 16.27 1.05 -14.76
CA SER A 249 15.99 2.47 -14.50
C SER A 249 17.27 3.25 -14.22
N THR A 250 18.16 2.71 -13.38
CA THR A 250 19.46 3.33 -13.07
C THR A 250 20.31 3.46 -14.33
N MET A 251 20.45 2.40 -15.12
CA MET A 251 21.21 2.41 -16.36
C MET A 251 20.70 3.48 -17.35
N LEU A 252 19.38 3.58 -17.54
CA LEU A 252 18.77 4.57 -18.42
C LEU A 252 19.01 6.00 -17.92
N MET A 253 18.83 6.25 -16.61
CA MET A 253 19.11 7.56 -16.01
C MET A 253 20.58 7.94 -16.14
N GLU A 254 21.53 7.03 -15.86
CA GLU A 254 22.97 7.28 -15.99
C GLU A 254 23.36 7.60 -17.43
N ASN A 255 22.79 6.88 -18.40
CA ASN A 255 23.01 7.17 -19.81
C ASN A 255 22.44 8.55 -20.20
N ALA A 256 21.29 8.93 -19.67
CA ALA A 256 20.72 10.26 -19.90
C ALA A 256 21.56 11.38 -19.29
N LEU A 257 22.11 11.19 -18.09
CA LEU A 257 23.02 12.15 -17.44
C LEU A 257 24.27 12.42 -18.30
N LYS A 258 24.81 11.39 -18.97
CA LYS A 258 25.94 11.55 -19.91
C LYS A 258 25.57 12.42 -21.12
N ASN A 259 24.29 12.51 -21.46
CA ASN A 259 23.75 13.32 -22.55
C ASN A 259 23.13 14.64 -22.04
N SER A 260 23.66 15.19 -20.94
CA SER A 260 23.25 16.48 -20.34
C SER A 260 21.80 16.55 -19.86
N ALA A 261 21.16 15.41 -19.58
CA ALA A 261 19.89 15.41 -18.87
C ALA A 261 20.10 15.73 -17.38
N GLU A 262 19.05 16.25 -16.73
CA GLU A 262 18.93 16.30 -15.28
C GLU A 262 17.80 15.36 -14.82
N ILE A 263 17.97 14.74 -13.66
CA ILE A 263 16.95 13.87 -13.07
C ILE A 263 15.93 14.73 -12.31
N LEU A 264 14.72 14.84 -12.86
CA LEU A 264 13.59 15.49 -12.17
C LEU A 264 12.97 14.59 -11.10
N GLN A 265 12.80 13.30 -11.44
CA GLN A 265 12.21 12.31 -10.55
C GLN A 265 13.05 11.03 -10.59
N LYS A 266 13.62 10.67 -9.43
CA LYS A 266 14.29 9.39 -9.25
C LYS A 266 13.33 8.23 -9.49
N ALA A 267 13.88 7.10 -9.94
CA ALA A 267 13.14 5.87 -10.15
C ALA A 267 12.31 5.49 -8.91
N ARG A 268 10.99 5.31 -9.13
CA ARG A 268 10.07 4.72 -8.16
C ARG A 268 9.52 3.42 -8.71
N ILE A 269 9.58 2.38 -7.91
CA ILE A 269 9.09 1.04 -8.27
C ILE A 269 7.74 0.83 -7.61
N TYR A 270 6.75 0.39 -8.38
CA TYR A 270 5.44 0.04 -7.86
C TYR A 270 5.07 -1.38 -8.30
N PRO A 271 4.83 -2.30 -7.36
CA PRO A 271 4.28 -3.60 -7.70
C PRO A 271 2.81 -3.43 -8.12
N MET A 272 2.48 -3.95 -9.30
CA MET A 272 1.12 -4.19 -9.74
C MET A 272 0.83 -5.70 -9.62
N PRO A 273 -0.45 -6.14 -9.61
CA PRO A 273 -0.79 -7.55 -9.43
C PRO A 273 0.00 -8.51 -10.34
N ASP A 274 0.18 -8.11 -11.60
CA ASP A 274 0.73 -8.96 -12.65
C ASP A 274 1.99 -8.38 -13.32
N LEU A 275 2.43 -7.21 -12.87
CA LEU A 275 3.54 -6.45 -13.45
C LEU A 275 4.39 -5.82 -12.35
N THR A 276 5.69 -5.70 -12.58
CA THR A 276 6.52 -4.77 -11.84
C THR A 276 6.71 -3.52 -12.69
N THR A 277 6.36 -2.37 -12.13
CA THR A 277 6.45 -1.09 -12.84
C THR A 277 7.51 -0.18 -12.23
N GLY A 278 8.22 0.56 -13.07
CA GLY A 278 9.19 1.57 -12.66
C GLY A 278 8.94 2.87 -13.40
N SER A 279 8.99 4.00 -12.71
CA SER A 279 8.82 5.31 -13.36
C SER A 279 9.92 6.28 -12.94
N PHE A 280 10.44 7.05 -13.90
CA PHE A 280 11.37 8.16 -13.66
C PHE A 280 11.15 9.26 -14.70
N SER A 281 11.70 10.44 -14.45
CA SER A 281 11.56 11.58 -15.36
C SER A 281 12.83 12.38 -15.43
N LEU A 282 13.14 12.84 -16.63
CA LEU A 282 14.35 13.56 -17.01
C LEU A 282 13.97 14.91 -17.65
N VAL A 283 14.89 15.88 -17.58
CA VAL A 283 14.78 17.14 -18.33
C VAL A 283 16.08 17.45 -19.05
N TYR A 284 15.98 17.91 -20.30
CA TYR A 284 17.09 18.36 -21.12
C TYR A 284 16.99 19.88 -21.27
N LYS A 285 17.88 20.61 -20.60
CA LYS A 285 17.88 22.08 -20.56
C LYS A 285 18.68 22.75 -21.67
N ASN A 286 19.47 21.98 -22.43
CA ASN A 286 20.34 22.51 -23.48
C ASN A 286 19.59 22.90 -24.77
N GLU A 287 18.28 22.64 -24.80
CA GLU A 287 17.39 23.02 -25.90
C GLU A 287 16.85 24.44 -25.70
N LYS A 288 16.47 25.11 -26.80
CA LYS A 288 15.79 26.42 -26.72
C LYS A 288 14.51 26.38 -25.87
N VAL A 289 13.90 25.21 -25.77
CA VAL A 289 12.73 24.90 -24.93
C VAL A 289 13.07 23.63 -24.16
N PRO A 290 12.98 23.62 -22.81
CA PRO A 290 13.24 22.42 -22.02
C PRO A 290 12.38 21.24 -22.49
N LEU A 291 13.04 20.10 -22.74
CA LEU A 291 12.37 18.84 -23.10
C LEU A 291 12.33 17.92 -21.89
N TYR A 292 11.16 17.35 -21.64
CA TYR A 292 10.87 16.42 -20.57
C TYR A 292 10.73 15.03 -21.17
N GLU A 293 11.49 14.07 -20.66
CA GLU A 293 11.37 12.67 -21.02
C GLU A 293 10.85 11.89 -19.81
N LEU A 294 9.68 11.27 -19.97
CA LEU A 294 9.01 10.53 -18.92
C LEU A 294 8.99 9.05 -19.29
N HIS A 295 9.50 8.21 -18.39
CA HIS A 295 9.59 6.77 -18.60
C HIS A 295 8.63 6.03 -17.70
N THR A 296 8.03 4.97 -18.25
CA THR A 296 7.39 3.91 -17.48
C THR A 296 7.83 2.55 -18.00
N LEU A 297 8.64 1.89 -17.18
CA LEU A 297 9.06 0.51 -17.36
C LEU A 297 7.96 -0.44 -16.90
N LEU A 298 7.67 -1.46 -17.72
CA LEU A 298 6.64 -2.48 -17.49
C LEU A 298 7.28 -3.85 -17.65
N TYR A 299 7.43 -4.60 -16.55
CA TYR A 299 8.02 -5.94 -16.56
C TYR A 299 6.99 -7.00 -16.17
N ASP A 300 6.67 -7.90 -17.09
CA ASP A 300 5.73 -9.01 -16.84
C ASP A 300 6.43 -10.27 -16.28
N GLY A 301 7.76 -10.29 -16.23
CA GLY A 301 8.58 -11.44 -15.83
C GLY A 301 9.27 -12.13 -17.02
N ALA A 302 8.71 -12.02 -18.21
CA ALA A 302 9.33 -12.53 -19.43
C ALA A 302 9.99 -11.41 -20.25
N TYR A 303 9.32 -10.26 -20.37
CA TYR A 303 9.70 -9.16 -21.24
C TYR A 303 9.58 -7.83 -20.51
N LEU A 304 10.59 -6.98 -20.70
CA LEU A 304 10.61 -5.62 -20.21
C LEU A 304 10.26 -4.67 -21.35
N TYR A 305 9.32 -3.77 -21.09
CA TYR A 305 8.90 -2.73 -22.00
C TYR A 305 9.18 -1.37 -21.39
N ASP A 306 9.46 -0.38 -22.23
CA ASP A 306 9.63 1.01 -21.84
C ASP A 306 8.66 1.85 -22.66
N VAL A 307 7.73 2.50 -21.95
CA VAL A 307 6.85 3.53 -22.50
C VAL A 307 7.48 4.88 -22.21
N VAL A 308 7.85 5.59 -23.28
CA VAL A 308 8.51 6.89 -23.21
C VAL A 308 7.60 7.94 -23.80
N LEU A 309 7.40 9.05 -23.09
CA LEU A 309 6.86 10.27 -23.66
C LEU A 309 7.90 11.38 -23.60
N VAL A 310 8.14 12.03 -24.74
CA VAL A 310 8.97 13.23 -24.84
C VAL A 310 8.07 14.41 -25.14
N THR A 311 8.14 15.46 -24.33
CA THR A 311 7.29 16.65 -24.46
C THR A 311 8.00 17.89 -23.95
N ASP A 312 7.51 19.08 -24.29
CA ASP A 312 7.79 20.27 -23.50
C ASP A 312 6.89 20.37 -22.27
N GLU A 313 7.07 21.41 -21.46
CA GLU A 313 6.32 21.65 -20.22
C GLU A 313 4.80 21.68 -20.44
N ARG A 314 4.34 22.20 -21.58
CA ARG A 314 2.91 22.33 -21.91
C ARG A 314 2.22 20.97 -22.05
N GLY A 315 2.95 19.96 -22.52
CA GLY A 315 2.42 18.60 -22.67
C GLY A 315 2.67 17.69 -21.47
N LEU A 316 3.18 18.20 -20.34
CA LEU A 316 3.60 17.37 -19.21
C LEU A 316 2.43 16.63 -18.56
N GLU A 317 1.32 17.32 -18.26
CA GLU A 317 0.17 16.70 -17.57
C GLU A 317 -0.50 15.63 -18.42
N ILE A 318 -0.69 15.90 -19.71
CA ILE A 318 -1.23 14.91 -20.64
C ILE A 318 -0.27 13.73 -20.84
N SER A 319 1.05 13.95 -20.77
CA SER A 319 2.03 12.85 -20.82
C SER A 319 1.97 11.97 -19.58
N LYS A 320 1.84 12.56 -18.38
CA LYS A 320 1.62 11.81 -17.13
C LYS A 320 0.34 10.97 -17.19
N PHE A 321 -0.75 11.55 -17.68
CA PHE A 321 -2.01 10.83 -17.90
C PHE A 321 -1.84 9.64 -18.86
N LEU A 322 -1.15 9.84 -19.99
CA LEU A 322 -0.91 8.78 -20.98
C LEU A 322 -0.01 7.66 -20.43
N LEU A 323 1.02 7.98 -19.65
CA LEU A 323 1.86 6.97 -18.99
C LEU A 323 1.07 6.16 -17.96
N LEU A 324 0.26 6.83 -17.13
CA LEU A 324 -0.63 6.14 -16.19
C LEU A 324 -1.55 5.18 -16.97
N LEU A 325 -2.19 5.69 -18.01
CA LEU A 325 -3.12 4.90 -18.82
C LEU A 325 -2.40 3.72 -19.47
N ALA A 326 -1.20 3.92 -20.02
CA ALA A 326 -0.39 2.85 -20.59
C ALA A 326 -0.09 1.77 -19.55
N ALA A 327 0.39 2.16 -18.36
CA ALA A 327 0.73 1.22 -17.28
C ALA A 327 -0.46 0.36 -16.83
N TYR A 328 -1.61 0.99 -16.58
CA TYR A 328 -2.79 0.28 -16.08
C TYR A 328 -3.58 -0.45 -17.15
N SER A 329 -3.42 -0.08 -18.42
CA SER A 329 -4.05 -0.78 -19.55
C SER A 329 -3.16 -1.85 -20.17
N PHE A 330 -1.89 -1.90 -19.75
CA PHE A 330 -0.92 -2.85 -20.25
C PHE A 330 -1.35 -4.27 -19.91
N TRP A 331 -1.30 -5.12 -20.92
CA TRP A 331 -1.66 -6.52 -20.83
C TRP A 331 -0.69 -7.30 -21.69
N THR A 332 -0.17 -8.40 -21.17
CA THR A 332 0.61 -9.39 -21.93
C THR A 332 0.09 -10.78 -21.66
N GLN A 333 0.37 -11.71 -22.57
CA GLN A 333 0.04 -13.11 -22.33
C GLN A 333 0.82 -13.71 -21.14
N GLU A 334 2.04 -13.24 -20.89
CA GLU A 334 2.90 -13.74 -19.80
C GLU A 334 2.46 -13.18 -18.44
N SER A 335 1.95 -11.95 -18.38
CA SER A 335 1.34 -11.40 -17.15
C SER A 335 0.12 -12.20 -16.67
N CYS A 336 -0.44 -13.07 -17.51
CA CYS A 336 -1.57 -13.92 -17.18
C CYS A 336 -1.19 -15.36 -16.76
N ARG A 337 0.08 -15.75 -16.85
CA ARG A 337 0.56 -17.08 -16.43
C ARG A 337 1.08 -17.03 -15.01
#